data_AF-A0A2R6PMF0-F1
#
_entry.id   AF-A0A2R6PMF0-F1
#
_cell.length_a   1.000
_cell.length_b   1.000
_cell.length_c   1.000
_cell.angle_alpha   90.00
_cell.angle_beta   90.00
_cell.angle_gamma   90.00
#
_symmetry.space_group_name_H-M   'P 1'
#
loop_
_entity.id
_entity.type
_entity.pdbx_description
1 polymer ?
#
loop_
_entity_poly.entity_id
_entity_poly.type
_entity_poly.pdbx_seq_one_letter_code
_entity_poly.pdbx_strand_id
1 'polypeptide(L)'
;MRSFRDRFKDYLGEVIAEIQVGMGPCGELRYPSYPESNGTWRFPGIGEFQCYDKYMRASLQASAEAIGKKEWGMSGPHDSGQYNQFPEDTTFFRRDGTWNNDYGQFFLEWYSGMLLEHGDRILAAANRIFQGTGAKLSGKVAGIHWHYRTRSHAAELTAGYYNTRHQDGYLSIARMMGKYGIVMNFTCMEMRDGEQSENASCSPEGLVRQVKKATKTAGTELAGENALERYDAGAYSQVLTTSRSDSGNGLSAFTYLRMNKRLFEGENWKHLVEFVRNMSEGGRRTKLPESDSSKTDLSIGFLTLKSARKTKEAALV
;
A
#
# COMPACT_ATOMS: atom_id res chain seq x y z
N MET A 1 16.48 -8.87 -11.33
CA MET A 1 16.73 -9.57 -10.06
C MET A 1 18.08 -10.27 -10.00
N ARG A 2 18.41 -11.29 -10.83
CA ARG A 2 19.73 -11.97 -10.77
C ARG A 2 20.94 -11.01 -10.87
N SER A 3 20.95 -10.14 -11.87
CA SER A 3 22.00 -9.13 -12.03
C SER A 3 22.16 -8.22 -10.80
N PHE A 4 21.05 -7.82 -10.16
CA PHE A 4 21.09 -7.05 -8.92
C PHE A 4 21.73 -7.85 -7.78
N ARG A 5 21.29 -9.10 -7.57
CA ARG A 5 21.87 -9.99 -6.57
C ARG A 5 23.37 -10.16 -6.77
N ASP A 6 23.81 -10.45 -8.00
CA ASP A 6 25.22 -10.75 -8.29
C ASP A 6 26.10 -9.50 -8.12
N ARG A 7 25.58 -8.32 -8.50
CA ARG A 7 26.28 -7.04 -8.33
C ARG A 7 26.38 -6.61 -6.87
N PHE A 8 25.33 -6.81 -6.08
CA PHE A 8 25.25 -6.32 -4.69
C PHE A 8 25.37 -7.44 -3.65
N LYS A 9 25.91 -8.60 -4.02
CA LYS A 9 25.98 -9.80 -3.17
C LYS A 9 26.60 -9.54 -1.81
N ASP A 10 27.61 -8.67 -1.75
CA ASP A 10 28.37 -8.35 -0.54
C ASP A 10 27.62 -7.37 0.40
N TYR A 11 26.48 -6.84 -0.04
CA TYR A 11 25.62 -5.94 0.74
C TYR A 11 24.30 -6.58 1.17
N LEU A 12 23.93 -7.73 0.61
CA LEU A 12 22.66 -8.41 0.91
C LEU A 12 22.67 -9.00 2.32
N GLY A 13 21.57 -8.80 3.06
CA GLY A 13 21.41 -9.29 4.42
C GLY A 13 22.01 -8.39 5.50
N GLU A 14 22.77 -7.36 5.11
CA GLU A 14 23.31 -6.36 6.02
C GLU A 14 22.81 -4.96 5.64
N VAL A 15 23.47 -4.32 4.67
CA VAL A 15 23.09 -2.98 4.18
C VAL A 15 21.75 -3.03 3.43
N ILE A 16 21.58 -4.05 2.59
CA ILE A 16 20.32 -4.32 1.89
C ILE A 16 19.56 -5.38 2.69
N ALA A 17 18.82 -4.91 3.70
CA ALA A 17 18.04 -5.75 4.59
C ALA A 17 16.75 -6.31 3.94
N GLU A 18 16.20 -5.61 2.93
CA GLU A 18 14.94 -5.97 2.31
C GLU A 18 14.94 -5.68 0.80
N ILE A 19 14.32 -6.58 0.02
CA ILE A 19 14.01 -6.41 -1.40
C ILE A 19 12.49 -6.38 -1.58
N GLN A 20 11.93 -5.22 -1.86
CA GLN A 20 10.53 -5.09 -2.23
C GLN A 20 10.34 -5.41 -3.72
N VAL A 21 9.58 -6.45 -4.02
CA VAL A 21 9.36 -6.93 -5.38
C VAL A 21 8.13 -6.23 -5.98
N GLY A 22 8.38 -5.38 -6.98
CA GLY A 22 7.31 -4.70 -7.71
C GLY A 22 6.47 -5.67 -8.56
N MET A 23 5.15 -5.62 -8.42
CA MET A 23 4.21 -6.54 -9.10
C MET A 23 3.14 -5.82 -9.94
N GLY A 24 3.33 -4.52 -10.22
CA GLY A 24 2.33 -3.74 -10.94
C GLY A 24 2.57 -2.22 -10.86
N PRO A 25 1.55 -1.40 -11.15
CA PRO A 25 1.65 0.05 -11.08
C PRO A 25 2.06 0.50 -9.66
N CYS A 26 2.96 1.47 -9.59
CA CYS A 26 3.58 1.92 -8.32
C CYS A 26 4.30 0.81 -7.53
N GLY A 27 4.63 -0.33 -8.16
CA GLY A 27 5.20 -1.51 -7.51
C GLY A 27 4.19 -2.39 -6.78
N GLU A 28 2.90 -2.05 -6.80
CA GLU A 28 1.84 -2.71 -6.05
C GLU A 28 1.26 -3.91 -6.82
N LEU A 29 0.87 -4.96 -6.10
CA LEU A 29 0.11 -6.07 -6.68
C LEU A 29 -1.34 -5.64 -6.94
N ARG A 30 -1.60 -4.99 -8.07
CA ARG A 30 -2.94 -4.59 -8.51
C ARG A 30 -2.99 -4.28 -9.99
N TYR A 31 -4.20 -4.08 -10.51
CA TYR A 31 -4.41 -3.45 -11.81
C TYR A 31 -4.34 -1.92 -11.73
N PRO A 32 -4.05 -1.23 -12.85
CA PRO A 32 -4.04 0.23 -12.92
C PRO A 32 -5.47 0.82 -13.06
N SER A 33 -6.38 0.49 -12.15
CA SER A 33 -7.82 0.79 -12.28
C SER A 33 -8.23 2.25 -11.97
N TYR A 34 -7.33 3.05 -11.38
CA TYR A 34 -7.55 4.46 -11.01
C TYR A 34 -6.41 5.37 -11.52
N PRO A 35 -6.19 5.49 -12.84
CA PRO A 35 -5.14 6.33 -13.39
C PRO A 35 -5.49 7.82 -13.22
N GLU A 36 -4.78 8.52 -12.32
CA GLU A 36 -4.96 9.97 -12.11
C GLU A 36 -4.41 10.82 -13.27
N SER A 37 -3.53 10.25 -14.11
CA SER A 37 -2.93 10.96 -15.24
C SER A 37 -3.99 11.53 -16.17
N ASN A 38 -3.81 12.80 -16.56
CA ASN A 38 -4.71 13.54 -17.45
C ASN A 38 -6.16 13.65 -16.95
N GLY A 39 -6.43 13.37 -15.68
CA GLY A 39 -7.76 13.45 -15.09
C GLY A 39 -8.73 12.35 -15.51
N THR A 40 -8.21 11.23 -16.05
CA THR A 40 -9.02 10.05 -16.42
C THR A 40 -9.85 9.55 -15.25
N TRP A 41 -9.21 9.42 -14.09
CA TRP A 41 -9.87 9.09 -12.83
C TRP A 41 -9.66 10.20 -11.80
N ARG A 42 -10.64 10.37 -10.91
CA ARG A 42 -10.59 11.26 -9.75
C ARG A 42 -11.22 10.55 -8.56
N PHE A 43 -10.60 10.74 -7.40
CA PHE A 43 -11.17 10.26 -6.14
C PHE A 43 -12.56 10.86 -5.89
N PRO A 44 -13.57 10.08 -5.46
CA PRO A 44 -13.51 8.67 -5.09
C PRO A 44 -14.12 7.73 -6.15
N GLY A 45 -13.90 7.91 -7.45
CA GLY A 45 -14.56 7.09 -8.48
C GLY A 45 -14.28 5.58 -8.37
N ILE A 46 -15.19 4.75 -8.89
CA ILE A 46 -15.08 3.27 -8.84
C ILE A 46 -13.89 2.69 -9.61
N GLY A 47 -13.31 3.43 -10.56
CA GLY A 47 -12.30 2.90 -11.48
C GLY A 47 -12.89 2.00 -12.57
N GLU A 48 -12.03 1.31 -13.33
CA GLU A 48 -12.46 0.36 -14.37
C GLU A 48 -11.63 -0.92 -14.36
N PHE A 49 -12.23 -2.03 -14.79
CA PHE A 49 -11.51 -3.29 -15.02
C PHE A 49 -10.46 -3.13 -16.13
N GLN A 50 -9.26 -3.65 -15.93
CA GLN A 50 -8.11 -3.46 -16.83
C GLN A 50 -7.69 -4.77 -17.51
N CYS A 51 -8.64 -5.44 -18.16
CA CYS A 51 -8.45 -6.80 -18.72
C CYS A 51 -8.80 -6.93 -20.21
N TYR A 52 -8.72 -5.83 -20.95
CA TYR A 52 -9.17 -5.75 -22.35
C TYR A 52 -8.07 -5.99 -23.38
N ASP A 53 -6.82 -6.20 -22.96
CA ASP A 53 -5.76 -6.61 -23.88
C ASP A 53 -6.03 -8.01 -24.45
N LYS A 54 -5.44 -8.29 -25.62
CA LYS A 54 -5.70 -9.53 -26.36
C LYS A 54 -5.39 -10.81 -25.58
N TYR A 55 -4.45 -10.79 -24.63
CA TYR A 55 -4.06 -11.97 -23.87
C TYR A 55 -5.03 -12.24 -22.72
N MET A 56 -5.43 -11.20 -21.97
CA MET A 56 -6.44 -11.35 -20.93
C MET A 56 -7.80 -11.72 -21.51
N ARG A 57 -8.19 -11.14 -22.65
CA ARG A 57 -9.43 -11.53 -23.34
C ARG A 57 -9.42 -13.01 -23.77
N ALA A 58 -8.30 -13.51 -24.31
CA ALA A 58 -8.17 -14.92 -24.66
C ALA A 58 -8.24 -15.83 -23.40
N SER A 59 -7.62 -15.42 -22.29
CA SER A 59 -7.69 -16.15 -21.01
C SER A 59 -9.13 -16.21 -20.46
N LEU A 60 -9.85 -15.08 -20.49
CA LEU A 60 -11.25 -15.00 -20.06
C LEU A 60 -12.13 -15.92 -20.91
N GLN A 61 -11.97 -15.87 -22.23
CA GLN A 61 -12.70 -16.73 -23.16
C GLN A 61 -12.46 -18.21 -22.87
N ALA A 62 -11.20 -18.61 -22.71
CA ALA A 62 -10.85 -20.00 -22.39
C ALA A 62 -11.43 -20.46 -21.03
N SER A 63 -11.40 -19.58 -20.03
CA SER A 63 -11.97 -19.86 -18.70
C SER A 63 -13.48 -20.07 -18.75
N ALA A 64 -14.18 -19.27 -19.57
CA ALA A 64 -15.61 -19.37 -19.78
C ALA A 64 -16.00 -20.63 -20.59
N GLU A 65 -15.21 -20.97 -21.61
CA GLU A 65 -15.38 -22.21 -22.40
C GLU A 65 -15.20 -23.46 -21.54
N ALA A 66 -14.24 -23.46 -20.60
CA ALA A 66 -13.95 -24.59 -19.72
C ALA A 66 -15.14 -24.96 -18.79
N ILE A 67 -16.00 -24.00 -18.47
CA ILE A 67 -17.22 -24.23 -17.66
C ILE A 67 -18.50 -24.31 -18.51
N GLY A 68 -18.37 -24.35 -19.84
CA GLY A 68 -19.51 -24.44 -20.76
C GLY A 68 -20.33 -23.17 -20.90
N LYS A 69 -19.81 -22.01 -20.47
CA LYS A 69 -20.49 -20.69 -20.50
C LYS A 69 -19.79 -19.74 -21.47
N LYS A 70 -19.67 -20.12 -22.74
CA LYS A 70 -18.88 -19.39 -23.74
C LYS A 70 -19.21 -17.89 -23.82
N GLU A 71 -20.47 -17.55 -23.65
CA GLU A 71 -21.00 -16.19 -23.68
C GLU A 71 -20.44 -15.29 -22.55
N TRP A 72 -20.04 -15.86 -21.41
CA TRP A 72 -19.39 -15.12 -20.32
C TRP A 72 -17.97 -14.67 -20.67
N GLY A 73 -17.37 -15.29 -21.69
CA GLY A 73 -16.00 -15.07 -22.11
C GLY A 73 -15.80 -13.98 -23.17
N MET A 74 -16.88 -13.39 -23.70
CA MET A 74 -16.80 -12.49 -24.86
C MET A 74 -16.10 -11.15 -24.54
N SER A 75 -16.35 -10.62 -23.34
CA SER A 75 -15.75 -9.39 -22.79
C SER A 75 -15.89 -9.36 -21.27
N GLY A 76 -15.26 -8.37 -20.63
CA GLY A 76 -15.60 -8.01 -19.25
C GLY A 76 -17.04 -7.48 -19.12
N PRO A 77 -17.51 -7.24 -17.89
CA PRO A 77 -18.87 -6.77 -17.63
C PRO A 77 -19.14 -5.43 -18.32
N HIS A 78 -20.11 -5.42 -19.22
CA HIS A 78 -20.47 -4.23 -20.00
C HIS A 78 -21.24 -3.19 -19.17
N ASP A 79 -21.73 -3.59 -17.99
CA ASP A 79 -22.57 -2.82 -17.10
C ASP A 79 -21.80 -2.27 -15.87
N SER A 80 -20.46 -2.34 -15.91
CA SER A 80 -19.55 -1.85 -14.86
C SER A 80 -19.35 -0.35 -14.80
N GLY A 81 -19.95 0.41 -15.73
CA GLY A 81 -19.80 1.86 -15.76
C GLY A 81 -18.39 2.33 -16.17
N GLN A 82 -18.01 3.51 -15.69
CA GLN A 82 -16.78 4.23 -16.06
C GLN A 82 -16.05 4.76 -14.82
N TYR A 83 -14.77 5.13 -14.99
CA TYR A 83 -13.83 5.52 -13.92
C TYR A 83 -14.42 6.35 -12.76
N ASN A 84 -15.17 7.41 -13.07
CA ASN A 84 -15.58 8.43 -12.09
C ASN A 84 -17.00 8.26 -11.55
N GLN A 85 -17.68 7.17 -11.88
CA GLN A 85 -19.02 6.89 -11.38
C GLN A 85 -18.97 6.39 -9.94
N PHE A 86 -20.11 6.42 -9.25
CA PHE A 86 -20.30 5.77 -7.96
C PHE A 86 -20.92 4.39 -8.18
N PRO A 87 -20.81 3.46 -7.20
CA PRO A 87 -21.34 2.10 -7.35
C PRO A 87 -22.82 2.08 -7.73
N GLU A 88 -23.63 2.93 -7.10
CA GLU A 88 -25.08 3.03 -7.32
C GLU A 88 -25.46 3.58 -8.70
N ASP A 89 -24.53 4.22 -9.42
CA ASP A 89 -24.76 4.68 -10.80
C ASP A 89 -24.58 3.56 -11.84
N THR A 90 -24.15 2.37 -11.42
CA THR A 90 -23.84 1.25 -12.30
C THR A 90 -24.76 0.07 -12.03
N THR A 91 -25.10 -0.68 -13.08
CA THR A 91 -25.89 -1.92 -12.89
C THR A 91 -25.01 -3.02 -12.31
N PHE A 92 -23.70 -3.03 -12.61
CA PHE A 92 -22.80 -4.02 -12.06
C PHE A 92 -22.55 -3.86 -10.58
N PHE A 93 -22.19 -2.67 -10.07
CA PHE A 93 -21.68 -2.48 -8.69
C PHE A 93 -22.71 -1.99 -7.66
N ARG A 94 -23.91 -1.59 -8.06
CA ARG A 94 -24.96 -1.17 -7.12
C ARG A 94 -25.26 -2.25 -6.07
N ARG A 95 -25.94 -1.87 -4.99
CA ARG A 95 -26.20 -2.75 -3.83
C ARG A 95 -26.62 -4.19 -4.16
N ASP A 96 -27.52 -4.37 -5.15
CA ASP A 96 -28.01 -5.67 -5.63
C ASP A 96 -27.70 -5.85 -7.13
N GLY A 97 -26.51 -5.40 -7.53
CA GLY A 97 -26.00 -5.43 -8.91
C GLY A 97 -25.52 -6.81 -9.36
N THR A 98 -25.12 -6.90 -10.63
CA THR A 98 -24.68 -8.15 -11.25
C THR A 98 -23.36 -8.67 -10.70
N TRP A 99 -22.59 -7.85 -9.94
CA TRP A 99 -21.40 -8.29 -9.20
C TRP A 99 -21.62 -9.52 -8.30
N ASN A 100 -22.87 -9.74 -7.85
CA ASN A 100 -23.22 -10.81 -6.91
C ASN A 100 -23.98 -11.99 -7.56
N ASN A 101 -24.18 -12.00 -8.88
CA ASN A 101 -24.78 -13.15 -9.58
C ASN A 101 -23.69 -14.13 -10.08
N ASP A 102 -24.11 -15.25 -10.66
CA ASP A 102 -23.19 -16.30 -11.12
C ASP A 102 -22.13 -15.79 -12.13
N TYR A 103 -22.51 -14.89 -13.05
CA TYR A 103 -21.57 -14.28 -13.99
C TYR A 103 -20.58 -13.35 -13.29
N GLY A 104 -21.07 -12.48 -12.39
CA GLY A 104 -20.25 -11.56 -11.62
C GLY A 104 -19.23 -12.29 -10.75
N GLN A 105 -19.66 -13.36 -10.07
CA GLN A 105 -18.77 -14.23 -9.30
C GLN A 105 -17.71 -14.86 -10.19
N PHE A 106 -18.11 -15.50 -11.30
CA PHE A 106 -17.17 -16.06 -12.28
C PHE A 106 -16.13 -15.05 -12.76
N PHE A 107 -16.56 -13.85 -13.18
CA PHE A 107 -15.67 -12.83 -13.70
C PHE A 107 -14.71 -12.31 -12.63
N LEU A 108 -15.20 -12.06 -11.41
CA LEU A 108 -14.38 -11.54 -10.31
C LEU A 108 -13.39 -12.58 -9.77
N GLU A 109 -13.79 -13.86 -9.72
CA GLU A 109 -12.90 -14.98 -9.41
C GLU A 109 -11.78 -15.09 -10.45
N TRP A 110 -12.11 -15.03 -11.74
CA TRP A 110 -11.12 -15.04 -12.81
C TRP A 110 -10.19 -13.83 -12.71
N TYR A 111 -10.73 -12.61 -12.63
CA TYR A 111 -9.95 -11.38 -12.68
C TYR A 111 -8.98 -11.24 -11.50
N SER A 112 -9.46 -11.55 -10.29
CA SER A 112 -8.61 -11.57 -9.08
C SER A 112 -7.66 -12.77 -9.06
N GLY A 113 -8.07 -13.92 -9.59
CA GLY A 113 -7.22 -15.10 -9.76
C GLY A 113 -6.02 -14.83 -10.66
N MET A 114 -6.22 -14.14 -11.80
CA MET A 114 -5.14 -13.73 -12.70
C MET A 114 -4.09 -12.87 -12.00
N LEU A 115 -4.52 -11.94 -11.12
CA LEU A 115 -3.63 -11.10 -10.33
C LEU A 115 -2.88 -11.93 -9.27
N LEU A 116 -3.57 -12.84 -8.58
CA LEU A 116 -2.97 -13.71 -7.57
C LEU A 116 -1.89 -14.61 -8.16
N GLU A 117 -2.16 -15.22 -9.32
CA GLU A 117 -1.19 -16.04 -10.05
C GLU A 117 0.00 -15.23 -10.57
N HIS A 118 -0.24 -13.98 -11.01
CA HIS A 118 0.83 -13.06 -11.38
C HIS A 118 1.79 -12.82 -10.22
N GLY A 119 1.25 -12.51 -9.04
CA GLY A 119 2.01 -12.37 -7.81
C GLY A 119 2.79 -13.64 -7.45
N ASP A 120 2.12 -14.80 -7.45
CA ASP A 120 2.76 -16.09 -7.12
C ASP A 120 3.95 -16.39 -8.03
N ARG A 121 3.82 -16.20 -9.35
CA ARG A 121 4.91 -16.46 -10.31
C ARG A 121 6.11 -15.55 -10.08
N ILE A 122 5.88 -14.24 -9.86
CA ILE A 122 6.97 -13.27 -9.65
C ILE A 122 7.66 -13.52 -8.30
N LEU A 123 6.89 -13.70 -7.23
CA LEU A 123 7.43 -13.92 -5.90
C LEU A 123 8.15 -15.28 -5.79
N ALA A 124 7.65 -16.32 -6.45
CA ALA A 124 8.36 -17.59 -6.56
C ALA A 124 9.73 -17.45 -7.24
N ALA A 125 9.83 -16.59 -8.27
CA ALA A 125 11.09 -16.32 -8.95
C ALA A 125 12.03 -15.48 -8.08
N ALA A 126 11.51 -14.45 -7.41
CA ALA A 126 12.27 -13.61 -6.48
C ALA A 126 12.83 -14.44 -5.31
N ASN A 127 11.98 -15.25 -4.68
CA ASN A 127 12.37 -16.16 -3.60
C ASN A 127 13.52 -17.06 -4.03
N ARG A 128 13.42 -17.74 -5.18
CA ARG A 128 14.51 -18.57 -5.71
C ARG A 128 15.83 -17.83 -5.98
N ILE A 129 15.77 -16.53 -6.26
CA ILE A 129 16.97 -15.74 -6.57
C ILE A 129 17.67 -15.30 -5.28
N PHE A 130 16.91 -14.82 -4.28
CA PHE A 130 17.42 -14.22 -3.06
C PHE A 130 17.42 -15.16 -1.85
N GLN A 131 16.95 -16.40 -2.01
CA GLN A 131 17.04 -17.42 -0.97
C GLN A 131 18.50 -17.58 -0.50
N GLY A 132 18.69 -17.53 0.82
CA GLY A 132 20.01 -17.68 1.44
C GLY A 132 20.88 -16.43 1.43
N THR A 133 20.42 -15.28 0.90
CA THR A 133 21.20 -14.03 0.91
C THR A 133 21.01 -13.20 2.17
N GLY A 134 20.21 -13.65 3.15
CA GLY A 134 19.91 -12.92 4.39
C GLY A 134 18.91 -11.76 4.25
N ALA A 135 18.77 -11.17 3.06
CA ALA A 135 17.77 -10.13 2.79
C ALA A 135 16.34 -10.67 2.84
N LYS A 136 15.43 -9.95 3.51
CA LYS A 136 13.98 -10.22 3.48
C LYS A 136 13.40 -9.87 2.11
N LEU A 137 12.32 -10.56 1.74
CA LEU A 137 11.51 -10.18 0.58
C LEU A 137 10.20 -9.58 1.04
N SER A 138 9.75 -8.53 0.38
CA SER A 138 8.43 -7.94 0.61
C SER A 138 7.67 -7.70 -0.69
N GLY A 139 6.36 -7.64 -0.58
CA GLY A 139 5.45 -7.32 -1.69
C GLY A 139 4.42 -6.30 -1.23
N LYS A 140 4.15 -5.30 -2.08
CA LYS A 140 3.26 -4.20 -1.73
C LYS A 140 1.82 -4.46 -2.20
N VAL A 141 0.87 -4.23 -1.32
CA VAL A 141 -0.58 -4.29 -1.59
C VAL A 141 -1.18 -2.92 -1.29
N ALA A 142 -1.93 -2.38 -2.25
CA ALA A 142 -2.52 -1.04 -2.13
C ALA A 142 -3.72 -1.00 -1.17
N GLY A 143 -3.82 0.07 -0.38
CA GLY A 143 -4.96 0.37 0.48
C GLY A 143 -6.08 1.11 -0.27
N ILE A 144 -7.00 0.36 -0.87
CA ILE A 144 -8.15 0.91 -1.61
C ILE A 144 -9.31 1.11 -0.64
N HIS A 145 -9.35 2.27 0.00
CA HIS A 145 -10.25 2.50 1.13
C HIS A 145 -11.60 3.13 0.76
N TRP A 146 -11.76 3.69 -0.45
CA TRP A 146 -13.03 4.27 -0.90
C TRP A 146 -13.98 3.19 -1.39
N HIS A 147 -15.27 3.45 -1.27
CA HIS A 147 -16.36 2.48 -1.47
C HIS A 147 -16.30 1.21 -0.61
N TYR A 148 -15.35 1.09 0.32
CA TYR A 148 -15.22 -0.05 1.23
C TYR A 148 -16.48 -0.28 2.08
N ARG A 149 -17.25 0.76 2.40
CA ARG A 149 -18.53 0.61 3.15
C ARG A 149 -19.72 0.19 2.28
N THR A 150 -19.56 0.12 0.96
CA THR A 150 -20.59 -0.37 0.05
C THR A 150 -20.61 -1.90 0.07
N ARG A 151 -21.65 -2.56 -0.48
CA ARG A 151 -21.67 -4.03 -0.50
C ARG A 151 -20.70 -4.64 -1.51
N SER A 152 -20.55 -3.96 -2.64
CA SER A 152 -19.73 -4.43 -3.76
C SER A 152 -18.25 -4.13 -3.57
N HIS A 153 -17.88 -3.13 -2.76
CA HIS A 153 -16.48 -2.71 -2.62
C HIS A 153 -15.86 -2.37 -3.99
N ALA A 154 -16.61 -1.67 -4.84
CA ALA A 154 -16.35 -1.54 -6.28
C ALA A 154 -14.89 -1.19 -6.65
N ALA A 155 -14.25 -0.28 -5.91
CA ALA A 155 -12.87 0.12 -6.18
C ALA A 155 -11.85 -0.99 -5.90
N GLU A 156 -12.08 -1.82 -4.88
CA GLU A 156 -11.27 -3.00 -4.60
C GLU A 156 -11.43 -4.02 -5.73
N LEU A 157 -12.66 -4.25 -6.19
CA LEU A 157 -12.96 -5.16 -7.30
C LEU A 157 -12.25 -4.75 -8.60
N THR A 158 -12.32 -3.47 -9.00
CA THR A 158 -11.64 -3.00 -10.22
C THR A 158 -10.12 -3.06 -10.10
N ALA A 159 -9.57 -2.85 -8.90
CA ALA A 159 -8.15 -3.01 -8.60
C ALA A 159 -7.67 -4.47 -8.61
N GLY A 160 -8.60 -5.43 -8.63
CA GLY A 160 -8.32 -6.88 -8.67
C GLY A 160 -8.38 -7.58 -7.32
N TYR A 161 -8.77 -6.86 -6.26
CA TYR A 161 -9.02 -7.47 -4.95
C TYR A 161 -10.47 -7.90 -4.90
N TYR A 162 -10.73 -9.21 -4.98
CA TYR A 162 -12.09 -9.73 -4.84
C TYR A 162 -12.54 -9.75 -3.37
N ASN A 163 -12.60 -8.55 -2.79
CA ASN A 163 -13.12 -8.26 -1.47
C ASN A 163 -14.56 -7.76 -1.62
N THR A 164 -15.47 -8.28 -0.81
CA THR A 164 -16.86 -7.80 -0.76
C THR A 164 -17.33 -7.87 0.68
N ARG A 165 -18.57 -7.45 0.94
CA ARG A 165 -19.17 -7.62 2.26
C ARG A 165 -19.21 -9.07 2.76
N HIS A 166 -19.18 -10.06 1.86
CA HIS A 166 -19.34 -11.47 2.17
C HIS A 166 -18.06 -12.31 1.98
N GLN A 167 -17.01 -11.72 1.42
CA GLN A 167 -15.80 -12.44 1.03
C GLN A 167 -14.56 -11.61 1.36
N ASP A 168 -13.58 -12.25 2.01
CA ASP A 168 -12.29 -11.64 2.32
C ASP A 168 -11.30 -11.80 1.15
N GLY A 169 -11.14 -10.73 0.36
CA GLY A 169 -10.22 -10.72 -0.79
C GLY A 169 -8.74 -10.66 -0.42
N TYR A 170 -8.40 -10.28 0.81
CA TYR A 170 -7.01 -10.10 1.24
C TYR A 170 -6.40 -11.38 1.80
N LEU A 171 -7.21 -12.32 2.30
CA LEU A 171 -6.74 -13.58 2.86
C LEU A 171 -6.02 -14.46 1.83
N SER A 172 -6.51 -14.50 0.58
CA SER A 172 -5.86 -15.25 -0.51
C SER A 172 -4.49 -14.66 -0.86
N ILE A 173 -4.40 -13.33 -0.93
CA ILE A 173 -3.14 -12.60 -1.17
C ILE A 173 -2.15 -12.86 -0.03
N ALA A 174 -2.60 -12.77 1.22
CA ALA A 174 -1.77 -13.05 2.39
C ALA A 174 -1.23 -14.49 2.37
N ARG A 175 -2.07 -15.49 2.10
CA ARG A 175 -1.64 -16.89 1.95
C ARG A 175 -0.61 -17.07 0.83
N MET A 176 -0.81 -16.42 -0.31
CA MET A 176 0.12 -16.48 -1.43
C MET A 176 1.49 -15.88 -1.06
N MET A 177 1.52 -14.74 -0.37
CA MET A 177 2.77 -14.13 0.12
C MET A 177 3.43 -14.99 1.20
N GLY A 178 2.65 -15.49 2.17
CA GLY A 178 3.11 -16.35 3.26
C GLY A 178 3.75 -17.65 2.79
N LYS A 179 3.30 -18.22 1.67
CA LYS A 179 3.88 -19.42 1.02
C LYS A 179 5.40 -19.30 0.80
N TYR A 180 5.91 -18.09 0.54
CA TYR A 180 7.34 -17.84 0.31
C TYR A 180 7.99 -17.01 1.42
N GLY A 181 7.33 -16.81 2.57
CA GLY A 181 7.84 -15.97 3.65
C GLY A 181 7.98 -14.49 3.25
N ILE A 182 7.16 -14.01 2.31
CA ILE A 182 7.18 -12.61 1.86
C ILE A 182 6.46 -11.75 2.90
N VAL A 183 7.09 -10.64 3.30
CA VAL A 183 6.43 -9.62 4.13
C VAL A 183 5.40 -8.87 3.28
N MET A 184 4.15 -8.85 3.73
CA MET A 184 3.12 -8.02 3.10
C MET A 184 3.29 -6.58 3.55
N ASN A 185 3.61 -5.67 2.63
CA ASN A 185 3.65 -4.24 2.91
C ASN A 185 2.34 -3.59 2.46
N PHE A 186 1.67 -2.86 3.36
CA PHE A 186 0.35 -2.30 3.13
C PHE A 186 0.30 -0.80 3.43
N THR A 187 -0.46 -0.03 2.66
CA THR A 187 -0.56 1.43 2.79
C THR A 187 -1.74 1.87 3.69
N CYS A 188 -1.96 3.18 3.84
CA CYS A 188 -3.08 3.79 4.57
C CYS A 188 -3.03 3.65 6.09
N MET A 189 -1.85 3.34 6.66
CA MET A 189 -1.68 3.13 8.10
C MET A 189 -1.91 4.39 8.95
N GLU A 190 -1.86 5.57 8.32
CA GLU A 190 -2.03 6.88 8.95
C GLU A 190 -3.46 7.43 8.87
N MET A 191 -4.28 6.87 7.98
CA MET A 191 -5.61 7.40 7.66
C MET A 191 -6.64 7.04 8.73
N ARG A 192 -7.60 7.95 8.94
CA ARG A 192 -8.75 7.74 9.83
C ARG A 192 -10.05 7.87 9.06
N ASP A 193 -11.06 7.11 9.48
CA ASP A 193 -12.38 7.13 8.85
C ASP A 193 -13.03 8.53 8.97
N GLY A 194 -12.84 9.20 10.11
CA GLY A 194 -13.38 10.55 10.36
C GLY A 194 -12.70 11.67 9.57
N GLU A 195 -11.59 11.39 8.87
CA GLU A 195 -10.92 12.35 7.97
C GLU A 195 -11.40 12.21 6.52
N GLN A 196 -12.25 11.23 6.22
CA GLN A 196 -12.69 10.93 4.85
C GLN A 196 -14.02 11.61 4.53
N SER A 197 -14.21 11.96 3.25
CA SER A 197 -15.48 12.50 2.77
C SER A 197 -16.61 11.47 2.91
N GLU A 198 -17.77 11.89 3.41
CA GLU A 198 -18.93 11.02 3.64
C GLU A 198 -19.42 10.34 2.35
N ASN A 199 -19.42 11.07 1.23
CA ASN A 199 -19.88 10.57 -0.06
C ASN A 199 -18.99 9.43 -0.62
N ALA A 200 -17.72 9.35 -0.21
CA ALA A 200 -16.77 8.36 -0.71
C ALA A 200 -16.99 6.96 -0.11
N SER A 201 -17.82 6.83 0.93
CA SER A 201 -18.06 5.57 1.63
C SER A 201 -16.75 4.87 2.09
N CYS A 202 -15.79 5.67 2.54
CA CYS A 202 -14.46 5.20 2.92
C CYS A 202 -14.46 4.44 4.25
N SER A 203 -13.55 3.49 4.41
CA SER A 203 -13.13 3.01 5.73
C SER A 203 -11.68 2.50 5.74
N PRO A 204 -10.67 3.40 5.71
CA PRO A 204 -9.27 3.00 5.84
C PRO A 204 -8.99 2.22 7.13
N GLU A 205 -9.64 2.57 8.25
CA GLU A 205 -9.44 1.86 9.51
C GLU A 205 -10.06 0.46 9.48
N GLY A 206 -11.22 0.32 8.84
CA GLY A 206 -11.87 -0.96 8.59
C GLY A 206 -11.00 -1.87 7.73
N LEU A 207 -10.48 -1.31 6.62
CA LEU A 207 -9.61 -1.99 5.69
C LEU A 207 -8.32 -2.49 6.36
N VAL A 208 -7.61 -1.62 7.09
CA VAL A 208 -6.38 -2.00 7.82
C VAL A 208 -6.67 -3.09 8.84
N ARG A 209 -7.80 -3.03 9.57
CA ARG A 209 -8.20 -4.11 10.49
C ARG A 209 -8.43 -5.44 9.76
N GLN A 210 -9.06 -5.42 8.58
CA GLN A 210 -9.26 -6.62 7.77
C GLN A 210 -7.92 -7.23 7.33
N VAL A 211 -7.02 -6.42 6.78
CA VAL A 211 -5.70 -6.88 6.33
C VAL A 211 -4.86 -7.43 7.49
N LYS A 212 -4.88 -6.78 8.66
CA LYS A 212 -4.25 -7.32 9.88
C LYS A 212 -4.84 -8.68 10.28
N LYS A 213 -6.14 -8.90 10.14
CA LYS A 213 -6.76 -10.19 10.42
C LYS A 213 -6.35 -11.25 9.39
N ALA A 214 -6.32 -10.88 8.11
CA ALA A 214 -5.94 -11.76 7.00
C ALA A 214 -4.49 -12.25 7.14
N THR A 215 -3.53 -11.33 7.36
CA THR A 215 -2.11 -11.67 7.54
C THR A 215 -1.87 -12.50 8.79
N LYS A 216 -2.53 -12.18 9.90
CA LYS A 216 -2.49 -13.01 11.12
C LYS A 216 -2.96 -14.44 10.84
N THR A 217 -4.09 -14.57 10.15
CA THR A 217 -4.69 -15.88 9.81
C THR A 217 -3.78 -16.68 8.88
N ALA A 218 -3.08 -16.00 7.97
CA ALA A 218 -2.14 -16.63 7.04
C ALA A 218 -0.74 -16.86 7.63
N GLY A 219 -0.44 -16.37 8.84
CA GLY A 219 0.92 -16.39 9.40
C GLY A 219 1.93 -15.55 8.61
N THR A 220 1.46 -14.50 7.91
CA THR A 220 2.27 -13.64 7.06
C THR A 220 2.67 -12.38 7.83
N GLU A 221 3.95 -12.00 7.80
CA GLU A 221 4.41 -10.74 8.40
C GLU A 221 3.77 -9.54 7.68
N LEU A 222 3.35 -8.54 8.45
CA LEU A 222 2.78 -7.29 7.93
C LEU A 222 3.75 -6.14 8.20
N ALA A 223 4.03 -5.33 7.19
CA ALA A 223 4.70 -4.03 7.27
C ALA A 223 3.74 -2.94 6.78
N GLY A 224 4.03 -1.69 7.14
CA GLY A 224 3.15 -0.56 6.87
C GLY A 224 3.81 0.63 6.21
N GLU A 225 3.03 1.37 5.43
CA GLU A 225 3.38 2.68 4.87
C GLU A 225 2.23 3.67 5.08
N ASN A 226 2.54 4.96 5.22
CA ASN A 226 1.53 6.00 5.04
C ASN A 226 1.24 6.22 3.55
N ALA A 227 -0.02 6.42 3.20
CA ALA A 227 -0.43 6.65 1.81
C ALA A 227 -0.20 8.11 1.38
N LEU A 228 -0.44 9.07 2.27
CA LEU A 228 -0.29 10.49 2.02
C LEU A 228 0.82 11.11 2.88
N GLU A 229 1.47 12.15 2.35
CA GLU A 229 2.48 12.94 3.08
C GLU A 229 1.81 13.71 4.23
N ARG A 230 2.07 13.29 5.47
CA ARG A 230 1.46 13.84 6.69
C ARG A 230 2.52 14.11 7.76
N TYR A 231 2.41 15.25 8.45
CA TYR A 231 3.38 15.70 9.47
C TYR A 231 2.75 15.97 10.84
N ASP A 232 1.44 15.77 10.96
CA ASP A 232 0.67 16.05 12.17
C ASP A 232 0.70 14.87 13.15
N ALA A 233 0.58 15.20 14.44
CA ALA A 233 0.52 14.22 15.52
C ALA A 233 -0.67 13.24 15.40
N GLY A 234 -1.73 13.63 14.69
CA GLY A 234 -2.90 12.78 14.44
C GLY A 234 -2.53 11.56 13.59
N ALA A 235 -1.92 11.79 12.43
CA ALA A 235 -1.41 10.76 11.54
C ALA A 235 -0.39 9.84 12.25
N TYR A 236 0.61 10.40 12.93
CA TYR A 236 1.60 9.61 13.66
C TYR A 236 0.96 8.75 14.76
N SER A 237 0.03 9.31 15.52
CA SER A 237 -0.67 8.54 16.54
C SER A 237 -1.54 7.42 15.96
N GLN A 238 -2.07 7.60 14.75
CA GLN A 238 -2.83 6.54 14.07
C GLN A 238 -1.91 5.38 13.67
N VAL A 239 -0.75 5.70 13.10
CA VAL A 239 0.27 4.69 12.76
C VAL A 239 0.72 3.95 14.02
N LEU A 240 0.99 4.66 15.13
CA LEU A 240 1.36 4.03 16.40
C LEU A 240 0.28 3.06 16.88
N THR A 241 -1.00 3.45 16.89
CA THR A 241 -2.11 2.56 17.26
C THR A 241 -2.17 1.33 16.35
N THR A 242 -2.01 1.53 15.04
CA THR A 242 -2.02 0.47 14.05
C THR A 242 -0.81 -0.46 14.17
N SER A 243 0.34 0.05 14.61
CA SER A 243 1.59 -0.72 14.76
C SER A 243 1.56 -1.72 15.91
N ARG A 244 0.73 -1.48 16.94
CA ARG A 244 0.71 -2.28 18.17
C ARG A 244 0.28 -3.73 17.94
N SER A 245 0.94 -4.60 18.69
CA SER A 245 0.69 -6.04 18.76
C SER A 245 -0.40 -6.44 19.75
N ASP A 246 -1.19 -5.51 20.30
CA ASP A 246 -2.21 -5.79 21.32
C ASP A 246 -3.28 -6.81 20.85
N SER A 247 -3.38 -7.00 19.52
CA SER A 247 -4.23 -8.00 18.86
C SER A 247 -3.47 -9.23 18.31
N GLY A 248 -2.17 -9.36 18.60
CA GLY A 248 -1.30 -10.48 18.20
C GLY A 248 -0.79 -10.43 16.75
N ASN A 249 -0.86 -9.27 16.07
CA ASN A 249 -0.29 -9.06 14.75
C ASN A 249 0.14 -7.58 14.58
N GLY A 250 1.22 -7.20 15.26
CA GLY A 250 1.81 -5.86 15.10
C GLY A 250 2.57 -5.73 13.79
N LEU A 251 2.92 -4.49 13.44
CA LEU A 251 3.74 -4.24 12.25
C LEU A 251 5.19 -4.65 12.52
N SER A 252 5.76 -5.42 11.60
CA SER A 252 7.18 -5.81 11.59
C SER A 252 8.10 -4.63 11.24
N ALA A 253 7.62 -3.72 10.39
CA ALA A 253 8.31 -2.51 9.97
C ALA A 253 7.29 -1.44 9.55
N PHE A 254 7.75 -0.18 9.56
CA PHE A 254 7.01 0.93 8.98
C PHE A 254 7.95 1.78 8.12
N THR A 255 7.53 2.12 6.90
CA THR A 255 8.27 2.98 5.98
C THR A 255 7.51 4.28 5.78
N TYR A 256 8.15 5.41 6.13
CA TYR A 256 7.54 6.73 6.04
C TYR A 256 7.70 7.34 4.64
N LEU A 257 6.57 7.77 4.06
CA LEU A 257 6.49 8.49 2.79
C LEU A 257 6.34 10.01 3.07
N ARG A 258 7.30 10.87 2.76
CA ARG A 258 8.64 10.63 2.19
C ARG A 258 9.61 11.66 2.76
N MET A 259 10.90 11.33 2.74
CA MET A 259 11.95 12.32 2.96
C MET A 259 11.90 13.43 1.89
N ASN A 260 11.69 14.67 2.34
CA ASN A 260 11.70 15.88 1.53
C ASN A 260 12.10 17.08 2.40
N LYS A 261 12.17 18.29 1.82
CA LYS A 261 12.55 19.50 2.57
C LYS A 261 11.61 19.83 3.72
N ARG A 262 10.29 19.61 3.53
CA ARG A 262 9.25 19.91 4.53
C ARG A 262 9.38 19.03 5.77
N LEU A 263 9.79 17.77 5.61
CA LEU A 263 10.03 16.85 6.72
C LEU A 263 11.09 17.40 7.71
N PHE A 264 12.07 18.13 7.20
CA PHE A 264 13.17 18.71 8.00
C PHE A 264 12.87 20.13 8.52
N GLU A 265 11.67 20.66 8.31
CA GLU A 265 11.23 21.89 8.99
C GLU A 265 11.10 21.62 10.50
N GLY A 266 11.47 22.61 11.32
CA GLY A 266 11.72 22.39 12.76
C GLY A 266 10.62 21.65 13.52
N GLU A 267 9.35 22.00 13.32
CA GLU A 267 8.23 21.33 14.01
C GLU A 267 7.92 19.95 13.42
N ASN A 268 7.99 19.79 12.08
CA ASN A 268 7.78 18.50 11.43
C ASN A 268 8.84 17.48 11.84
N TRP A 269 10.11 17.93 11.94
CA TRP A 269 11.22 17.10 12.39
C TRP A 269 11.03 16.65 13.84
N LYS A 270 10.62 17.55 14.74
CA LYS A 270 10.32 17.19 16.14
C LYS A 270 9.24 16.11 16.24
N HIS A 271 8.13 16.26 15.50
CA HIS A 271 7.09 15.25 15.48
C HIS A 271 7.58 13.90 14.93
N LEU A 272 8.44 13.92 13.91
CA LEU A 272 9.04 12.68 13.38
C LEU A 272 9.95 12.01 14.42
N VAL A 273 10.81 12.78 15.11
CA VAL A 273 11.70 12.25 16.16
C VAL A 273 10.89 11.60 17.29
N GLU A 274 9.84 12.27 17.75
CA GLU A 274 8.91 11.71 18.75
C GLU A 274 8.23 10.43 18.23
N PHE A 275 7.76 10.44 16.98
CA PHE A 275 7.14 9.29 16.35
C PHE A 275 8.09 8.09 16.26
N VAL A 276 9.33 8.30 15.78
CA VAL A 276 10.34 7.26 15.65
C VAL A 276 10.70 6.66 17.01
N ARG A 277 10.85 7.51 18.04
CA ARG A 277 11.08 7.04 19.41
C ARG A 277 9.92 6.17 19.89
N ASN A 278 8.69 6.63 19.75
CA ASN A 278 7.51 5.89 20.17
C ASN A 278 7.35 4.56 19.41
N MET A 279 7.71 4.51 18.12
CA MET A 279 7.77 3.25 17.35
C MET A 279 8.81 2.28 17.92
N SER A 280 10.00 2.77 18.28
CA SER A 280 11.07 1.93 18.86
C SER A 280 10.72 1.35 20.23
N GLU A 281 9.83 2.01 20.97
CA GLU A 281 9.36 1.57 22.29
C GLU A 281 8.03 0.77 22.22
N GLY A 282 7.78 0.11 21.08
CA GLY A 282 6.61 -0.76 20.88
C GLY A 282 5.29 0.00 20.70
N GLY A 283 5.35 1.22 20.19
CA GLY A 283 4.18 2.07 19.92
C GLY A 283 3.62 2.76 21.17
N ARG A 284 4.34 2.75 22.30
CA ARG A 284 3.94 3.44 23.54
C ARG A 284 4.25 4.92 23.45
N ARG A 285 3.35 5.78 23.93
CA ARG A 285 3.59 7.23 23.96
C ARG A 285 4.56 7.54 25.10
N THR A 286 5.75 7.99 24.76
CA THR A 286 6.68 8.63 25.69
C THR A 286 6.84 10.09 25.33
N LYS A 287 6.83 10.95 26.35
CA LYS A 287 7.12 12.37 26.14
C LYS A 287 8.60 12.52 25.78
N LEU A 288 8.90 13.39 24.82
CA LEU A 288 10.27 13.81 24.58
C LEU A 288 10.86 14.43 25.86
N PRO A 289 12.13 14.14 26.21
CA PRO A 289 12.88 14.84 27.23
C PRO A 289 12.88 16.34 26.95
N GLU A 290 12.92 17.17 27.99
CA GLU A 290 12.90 18.63 27.81
C GLU A 290 14.02 19.13 26.88
N SER A 291 15.18 18.49 26.91
CA SER A 291 16.32 18.76 26.01
C SER A 291 15.95 18.67 24.54
N ASP A 292 15.13 17.69 24.16
CA ASP A 292 14.74 17.40 22.78
C ASP A 292 13.50 18.19 22.34
N SER A 293 12.76 18.74 23.32
CA SER A 293 11.61 19.63 23.10
C SER A 293 12.01 21.11 22.99
N SER A 294 13.19 21.47 23.52
CA SER A 294 13.70 22.83 23.51
C SER A 294 14.13 23.22 22.10
N LYS A 295 13.79 24.44 21.67
CA LYS A 295 14.31 24.99 20.41
C LYS A 295 15.82 25.12 20.58
N THR A 296 16.60 24.47 19.74
CA THR A 296 18.01 24.85 19.59
C THR A 296 18.03 26.24 18.95
N ASP A 297 18.60 27.23 19.62
CA ASP A 297 18.93 28.56 19.07
C ASP A 297 20.07 28.49 18.03
N LEU A 298 20.13 27.41 17.25
CA LEU A 298 21.02 27.27 16.12
C LEU A 298 20.48 28.13 14.98
N SER A 299 20.78 29.42 15.05
CA SER A 299 20.74 30.29 13.88
C SER A 299 21.77 29.79 12.87
N ILE A 300 21.31 29.26 11.74
CA ILE A 300 22.18 29.05 10.58
C ILE A 300 22.46 30.44 10.00
N GLY A 301 23.46 31.12 10.56
CA GLY A 301 23.99 32.34 9.98
C GLY A 301 24.58 32.01 8.62
N PHE A 302 23.95 32.48 7.54
CA PHE A 302 24.62 32.53 6.24
C PHE A 302 25.84 33.43 6.40
N LEU A 303 27.03 32.82 6.46
CA LEU A 303 28.30 33.54 6.37
C LEU A 303 28.37 34.18 4.99
N THR A 304 27.96 35.44 4.89
CA THR A 304 28.29 36.25 3.73
C THR A 304 29.81 36.45 3.72
N LEU A 305 30.42 36.18 2.56
CA LEU A 305 31.87 36.17 2.27
C LEU A 305 32.69 37.40 2.74
N LYS A 306 32.07 38.42 3.33
CA LYS A 306 32.76 39.60 3.88
C LYS A 306 33.31 39.39 5.29
N SER A 307 32.84 38.42 6.09
CA SER A 307 33.31 38.24 7.47
C SER A 307 34.65 37.49 7.59
N ALA A 308 35.07 36.74 6.56
CA ALA A 308 36.32 35.98 6.57
C ALA A 308 37.60 36.86 6.51
N ARG A 309 37.47 38.17 6.25
CA ARG A 309 38.62 39.05 6.02
C ARG A 309 39.08 39.83 7.27
N LYS A 310 38.33 39.80 8.38
CA LYS A 310 38.70 40.51 9.62
C LYS A 310 39.44 39.66 10.67
N THR A 311 39.49 38.34 10.51
CA THR A 311 40.07 37.45 11.53
C THR A 311 41.57 37.14 11.31
N LYS A 312 42.23 37.76 10.32
CA LYS A 312 43.65 37.51 10.01
C LYS A 312 44.63 38.60 10.46
N GLU A 313 44.18 39.69 11.08
CA GLU A 313 45.07 40.80 11.49
C GLU A 313 45.27 40.96 13.02
N ALA A 314 44.72 40.06 13.85
CA ALA A 314 44.84 40.18 15.31
C ALA A 314 45.72 39.10 15.97
N ALA A 315 46.68 38.50 15.23
CA ALA A 315 47.65 37.56 15.78
C ALA A 315 49.03 37.82 15.17
N LEU A 316 49.67 38.90 15.63
CA LEU A 316 51.11 39.17 15.52
C LEU A 316 51.50 40.12 16.66
N VAL A 317 51.83 39.53 17.81
CA VAL A 317 52.86 40.02 18.74
C VAL A 317 53.87 38.90 18.86
#